data_AF-A0ABD3PCA6-F1
#
_entry.id   AF-A0ABD3PCA6-F1
#
_cell.length_a   1.000
_cell.length_b   1.000
_cell.length_c   1.000
_cell.angle_alpha   90.00
_cell.angle_beta   90.00
_cell.angle_gamma   90.00
#
_symmetry.space_group_name_H-M   'P 1'
#
loop_
_entity.id
_entity.type
_entity.pdbx_description
1 polymer ?
#
loop_
_entity_poly.entity_id
_entity_poly.type
_entity_poly.pdbx_seq_one_letter_code
_entity_poly.pdbx_strand_id
1 'polypeptide(L)'
;MTDLAKEQHDAADSHDVKLTPFNLIRYVASIALLCFSIAIVGALMFTGNTRVAQDANPWVAIIVCAIAIIWLSMIEGQQASLVGLPPVDPDLYKDSHPITYKNAALAFKGDNLDRYLMGRQFMVLLVVFVINQCSSPLDPTVDVLGLPNGVKFVFLDIGLASIIFTCILGQLTSQVNASHQMIDYINTYFALFTLYVAMTVEFSGVMHSSYLIQNVLSAISGKPIQSNEPPKTGFTFAFFWGRVIMSLAILGFCLAVTLVALFNGDTSVSVKYPSISPGLAVFLLFFFMSVVGMLEAMQIAFFAVAKLPADQRGTSIFGKKTCDLLFAGNGQNLPGFMIGRQLTVVCSFFLVGSFTSLTIVPGEGNNIFGVSDGAQAFLNYGFQGAVITTILASISWQLAASAYPIAFLNNPVTYILLCVALFLEFTGLCAGAWVLARIQKRVMGFQYDEVYVGTPEDRIENDHPDKEFPSDVGHLTGGGFMGHAVGSHDALDGPLPHSKDALEAKRRSMDALEA
;
A
#
# COMPACT_ATOMS: atom_id res chain seq x y z
N MET A 1 18.31 21.63 30.00
CA MET A 1 17.51 21.64 28.75
C MET A 1 17.49 23.07 28.28
N THR A 2 18.08 23.34 27.12
CA THR A 2 17.93 24.61 26.41
C THR A 2 16.48 24.77 25.95
N ASP A 3 15.99 26.01 25.80
CA ASP A 3 14.58 26.27 25.44
C ASP A 3 14.17 25.61 24.11
N LEU A 4 15.11 25.50 23.16
CA LEU A 4 14.94 24.73 21.90
C LEU A 4 14.65 23.24 22.14
N ALA A 5 15.34 22.60 23.10
CA ALA A 5 15.12 21.19 23.42
C ALA A 5 13.78 20.96 24.15
N LYS A 6 13.18 22.02 24.68
CA LYS A 6 11.88 22.00 25.35
C LYS A 6 10.74 22.18 24.34
N GLU A 7 10.88 23.12 23.39
CA GLU A 7 9.95 23.25 22.25
C GLU A 7 9.92 22.00 21.36
N GLN A 8 11.08 21.40 21.08
CA GLN A 8 11.17 20.14 20.32
C GLN A 8 10.54 18.95 21.06
N HIS A 9 10.61 18.94 22.40
CA HIS A 9 9.96 17.92 23.22
C HIS A 9 8.43 18.11 23.27
N ASP A 10 7.96 19.35 23.34
CA ASP A 10 6.53 19.68 23.38
C ASP A 10 5.84 19.46 22.01
N ALA A 11 6.55 19.64 20.88
CA ALA A 11 6.07 19.30 19.54
C ALA A 11 5.92 17.77 19.34
N ALA A 12 6.87 16.98 19.85
CA ALA A 12 6.82 15.52 19.84
C ALA A 12 5.61 14.93 20.62
N ASP A 13 5.19 15.61 21.69
CA ASP A 13 4.01 15.24 22.50
C ASP A 13 2.67 15.54 21.80
N SER A 14 2.66 16.35 20.74
CA SER A 14 1.44 16.70 20.00
C SER A 14 0.88 15.56 19.13
N HIS A 15 1.70 14.56 18.79
CA HIS A 15 1.30 13.40 17.99
C HIS A 15 0.64 12.28 18.82
N ASP A 16 0.68 12.36 20.16
CA ASP A 16 0.12 11.30 21.00
C ASP A 16 -1.39 11.48 21.23
N VAL A 17 -2.17 10.60 20.60
CA VAL A 17 -3.63 10.53 20.78
C VAL A 17 -3.95 10.39 22.27
N LYS A 18 -4.69 11.35 22.83
CA LYS A 18 -5.18 11.32 24.21
C LYS A 18 -5.88 9.99 24.50
N LEU A 19 -5.41 9.25 25.51
CA LEU A 19 -6.03 8.00 25.94
C LEU A 19 -7.41 8.27 26.55
N THR A 20 -8.44 8.13 25.74
CA THR A 20 -9.81 8.03 26.23
C THR A 20 -10.13 6.59 26.64
N PRO A 21 -11.06 6.35 27.59
CA PRO A 21 -11.49 4.99 27.95
C PRO A 21 -11.96 4.17 26.74
N PHE A 22 -12.59 4.83 25.77
CA PHE A 22 -13.03 4.21 24.53
C PHE A 22 -11.86 3.75 23.64
N ASN A 23 -10.82 4.57 23.49
CA ASN A 23 -9.62 4.20 22.74
C ASN A 23 -8.85 3.06 23.42
N LEU A 24 -8.79 3.05 24.75
CA LEU A 24 -8.16 1.98 25.50
C LEU A 24 -8.85 0.61 25.26
N ILE A 25 -10.19 0.59 25.28
CA ILE A 25 -10.95 -0.64 24.98
C ILE A 25 -10.66 -1.12 23.56
N ARG A 26 -10.66 -0.22 22.56
CA ARG A 26 -10.33 -0.56 21.16
C ARG A 26 -8.92 -1.16 21.04
N TYR A 27 -7.93 -0.58 21.73
CA TYR A 27 -6.56 -1.09 21.74
C TYR A 27 -6.45 -2.48 22.36
N VAL A 28 -7.04 -2.69 23.54
CA VAL A 28 -7.01 -4.00 24.21
C VAL A 28 -7.73 -5.06 23.39
N ALA A 29 -8.92 -4.74 22.86
CA ALA A 29 -9.69 -5.66 22.02
C ALA A 29 -8.94 -6.04 20.74
N SER A 30 -8.32 -5.06 20.06
CA SER A 30 -7.55 -5.31 18.83
C SER A 30 -6.27 -6.12 19.09
N ILE A 31 -5.56 -5.88 20.18
CA ILE A 31 -4.40 -6.71 20.56
C ILE A 31 -4.83 -8.13 20.91
N ALA A 32 -5.93 -8.30 21.66
CA ALA A 32 -6.47 -9.63 21.94
C ALA A 32 -6.87 -10.37 20.65
N LEU A 33 -7.52 -9.66 19.72
CA LEU A 33 -7.89 -10.17 18.40
C LEU A 33 -6.66 -10.58 17.58
N LEU A 34 -5.59 -9.78 17.62
CA LEU A 34 -4.33 -10.11 16.97
C LEU A 34 -3.69 -11.37 17.56
N CYS A 35 -3.58 -11.46 18.89
CA CYS A 35 -3.04 -12.65 19.57
C CYS A 35 -3.84 -13.90 19.21
N PHE A 36 -5.17 -13.79 19.18
CA PHE A 36 -6.05 -14.88 18.75
C PHE A 36 -5.83 -15.24 17.27
N SER A 37 -5.65 -14.25 16.40
CA SER A 37 -5.39 -14.46 14.97
C SER A 37 -4.04 -15.16 14.74
N ILE A 38 -2.99 -14.78 15.48
CA ILE A 38 -1.68 -15.46 15.47
C ILE A 38 -1.82 -16.92 15.89
N ALA A 39 -2.59 -17.20 16.96
CA ALA A 39 -2.82 -18.56 17.43
C ALA A 39 -3.56 -19.42 16.39
N ILE A 40 -4.57 -18.86 15.72
CA ILE A 40 -5.29 -19.54 14.63
C ILE A 40 -4.36 -19.83 13.45
N VAL A 41 -3.60 -18.84 12.98
CA VAL A 41 -2.68 -19.01 11.85
C VAL A 41 -1.62 -20.05 12.17
N GLY A 42 -1.05 -20.03 13.37
CA GLY A 42 -0.12 -21.06 13.84
C GLY A 42 -0.77 -22.44 13.88
N ALA A 43 -1.99 -22.55 14.41
CA ALA A 43 -2.71 -23.82 14.46
C ALA A 43 -3.00 -24.37 13.06
N LEU A 44 -3.39 -23.53 12.10
CA LEU A 44 -3.60 -23.90 10.70
C LEU A 44 -2.34 -24.49 10.05
N MET A 45 -1.17 -23.93 10.37
CA MET A 45 0.11 -24.47 9.89
C MET A 45 0.38 -25.84 10.52
N PHE A 46 0.22 -25.98 11.84
CA PHE A 46 0.50 -27.25 12.53
C PHE A 46 -0.50 -28.37 12.25
N THR A 47 -1.74 -28.05 11.85
CA THR A 47 -2.71 -29.04 11.36
C THR A 47 -2.51 -29.40 9.88
N GLY A 48 -1.54 -28.77 9.19
CA GLY A 48 -1.30 -29.00 7.76
C GLY A 48 -2.39 -28.44 6.85
N ASN A 49 -3.26 -27.56 7.35
CA ASN A 49 -4.38 -27.00 6.60
C ASN A 49 -4.01 -25.73 5.82
N THR A 50 -2.73 -25.54 5.49
CA THR A 50 -2.22 -24.43 4.67
C THR A 50 -1.34 -25.01 3.57
N ARG A 51 -1.28 -24.36 2.41
CA ARG A 51 -0.58 -24.87 1.22
C ARG A 51 0.88 -25.20 1.52
N VAL A 52 1.60 -24.25 2.13
CA VAL A 52 3.03 -24.44 2.42
C VAL A 52 3.25 -25.50 3.49
N ALA A 53 2.36 -25.62 4.49
CA ALA A 53 2.50 -26.65 5.51
C ALA A 53 2.21 -28.05 4.97
N GLN A 54 1.26 -28.17 4.03
CA GLN A 54 0.91 -29.42 3.37
C GLN A 54 2.02 -29.90 2.41
N ASP A 55 2.54 -28.98 1.59
CA ASP A 55 3.52 -29.33 0.54
C ASP A 55 4.95 -29.49 1.09
N ALA A 56 5.31 -28.78 2.17
CA ALA A 56 6.64 -28.85 2.78
C ALA A 56 6.58 -29.41 4.22
N ASN A 57 6.32 -28.55 5.20
CA ASN A 57 6.01 -28.90 6.59
C ASN A 57 5.58 -27.63 7.37
N PRO A 58 5.03 -27.76 8.60
CA PRO A 58 4.60 -26.63 9.40
C PRO A 58 5.72 -25.63 9.76
N TRP A 59 6.95 -26.10 9.99
CA TRP A 59 8.07 -25.24 10.37
C TRP A 59 8.54 -24.34 9.23
N VAL A 60 8.58 -24.87 8.01
CA VAL A 60 8.86 -24.13 6.79
C VAL A 60 7.76 -23.08 6.58
N ALA A 61 6.49 -23.44 6.76
CA ALA A 61 5.39 -22.49 6.67
C ALA A 61 5.53 -21.31 7.65
N ILE A 62 5.93 -21.57 8.90
CA ILE A 62 6.19 -20.52 9.91
C ILE A 62 7.34 -19.62 9.48
N ILE A 63 8.48 -20.19 9.06
CA ILE A 63 9.67 -19.42 8.67
C ILE A 63 9.37 -18.56 7.45
N VAL A 64 8.76 -19.14 6.42
CA VAL A 64 8.37 -18.42 5.20
C VAL A 64 7.38 -17.31 5.51
N CYS A 65 6.36 -17.58 6.33
CA CYS A 65 5.39 -16.57 6.75
C CYS A 65 6.04 -15.43 7.54
N ALA A 66 6.93 -15.73 8.48
CA ALA A 66 7.64 -14.73 9.27
C ALA A 66 8.53 -13.82 8.39
N ILE A 67 9.29 -14.42 7.46
CA ILE A 67 10.11 -13.67 6.50
C ILE A 67 9.22 -12.79 5.62
N ALA A 68 8.10 -13.34 5.11
CA ALA A 68 7.17 -12.61 4.26
C ALA A 68 6.53 -11.42 5.00
N ILE A 69 6.11 -11.59 6.26
CA ILE A 69 5.55 -10.51 7.08
C ILE A 69 6.59 -9.42 7.38
N ILE A 70 7.82 -9.79 7.74
CA ILE A 70 8.90 -8.83 7.99
C ILE A 70 9.21 -8.04 6.72
N TRP A 71 9.24 -8.72 5.57
CA TRP A 71 9.51 -8.06 4.30
C TRP A 71 8.36 -7.17 3.85
N LEU A 72 7.11 -7.61 3.99
CA LEU A 72 5.93 -6.78 3.74
C LEU A 72 5.99 -5.51 4.59
N SER A 73 6.33 -5.64 5.86
CA SER A 73 6.45 -4.51 6.79
C SER A 73 7.48 -3.50 6.31
N MET A 74 8.64 -3.97 5.84
CA MET A 74 9.65 -3.08 5.27
C MET A 74 9.19 -2.42 3.97
N ILE A 75 8.55 -3.15 3.04
CA ILE A 75 8.06 -2.59 1.77
C ILE A 75 7.03 -1.46 2.03
N GLU A 76 6.14 -1.68 2.99
CA GLU A 76 5.05 -0.75 3.35
C GLU A 76 5.53 0.43 4.18
N GLY A 77 6.47 0.24 5.10
CA GLY A 77 7.08 1.36 5.82
C GLY A 77 7.98 2.19 4.89
N GLN A 78 8.79 1.54 4.06
CA GLN A 78 9.66 2.23 3.11
C GLN A 78 8.87 3.03 2.07
N GLN A 79 7.65 2.59 1.70
CA GLN A 79 6.71 3.41 0.94
C GLN A 79 6.46 4.77 1.59
N ALA A 80 6.00 4.76 2.84
CA ALA A 80 5.63 5.97 3.54
C ALA A 80 6.83 6.92 3.64
N SER A 81 8.01 6.38 3.95
CA SER A 81 9.24 7.17 4.05
C SER A 81 9.71 7.74 2.71
N LEU A 82 9.82 6.93 1.65
CA LEU A 82 10.33 7.42 0.36
C LEU A 82 9.35 8.34 -0.38
N VAL A 83 8.06 8.29 -0.06
CA VAL A 83 7.07 9.21 -0.62
C VAL A 83 6.97 10.50 0.21
N GLY A 84 7.22 10.45 1.53
CA GLY A 84 7.15 11.60 2.43
C GLY A 84 8.44 12.42 2.54
N LEU A 85 9.62 11.82 2.36
CA LEU A 85 10.92 12.50 2.43
C LEU A 85 11.30 13.47 1.27
N PRO A 86 10.76 13.39 0.03
CA PRO A 86 11.22 14.24 -1.07
C PRO A 86 11.28 15.76 -0.83
N PRO A 87 10.36 16.39 -0.06
CA PRO A 87 10.42 17.84 0.22
C PRO A 87 11.63 18.24 1.06
N VAL A 88 12.12 17.36 1.93
CA VAL A 88 13.17 17.65 2.91
C VAL A 88 14.54 17.59 2.25
N ASP A 89 15.40 18.57 2.57
CA ASP A 89 16.77 18.58 2.08
C ASP A 89 17.60 17.39 2.64
N PRO A 90 18.10 16.47 1.78
CA PRO A 90 18.84 15.30 2.24
C PRO A 90 20.12 15.60 3.01
N ASP A 91 20.70 16.79 2.85
CA ASP A 91 21.91 17.17 3.57
C ASP A 91 21.67 17.33 5.09
N LEU A 92 20.43 17.58 5.53
CA LEU A 92 20.09 17.73 6.96
C LEU A 92 20.27 16.43 7.77
N TYR A 93 20.10 15.26 7.13
CA TYR A 93 20.22 13.95 7.80
C TYR A 93 21.35 13.09 7.24
N LYS A 94 22.21 13.64 6.39
CA LYS A 94 23.27 12.90 5.70
C LYS A 94 24.29 12.28 6.65
N ASP A 95 24.74 13.05 7.63
CA ASP A 95 25.76 12.62 8.58
C ASP A 95 25.18 11.76 9.70
N SER A 96 23.94 12.03 10.11
CA SER A 96 23.25 11.26 11.14
C SER A 96 22.71 9.92 10.62
N HIS A 97 22.19 9.89 9.39
CA HIS A 97 21.51 8.74 8.78
C HIS A 97 22.05 8.44 7.37
N PRO A 98 23.30 7.94 7.26
CA PRO A 98 23.95 7.74 5.97
C PRO A 98 23.28 6.68 5.10
N ILE A 99 22.53 5.72 5.67
CA ILE A 99 21.80 4.72 4.89
C ILE A 99 20.51 5.32 4.34
N THR A 100 19.80 6.14 5.13
CA THR A 100 18.64 6.91 4.66
C THR A 100 19.06 7.85 3.52
N TYR A 101 20.18 8.54 3.66
CA TYR A 101 20.74 9.36 2.58
C TYR A 101 21.01 8.54 1.31
N LYS A 102 21.56 7.33 1.41
CA LYS A 102 21.74 6.44 0.26
C LYS A 102 20.43 6.01 -0.39
N ASN A 103 19.41 5.70 0.43
CA ASN A 103 18.07 5.38 -0.07
C ASN A 103 17.49 6.57 -0.84
N ALA A 104 17.49 7.76 -0.25
CA ALA A 104 17.01 8.99 -0.86
C ALA A 104 17.78 9.33 -2.15
N ALA A 105 19.12 9.26 -2.12
CA ALA A 105 19.96 9.55 -3.27
C ALA A 105 19.71 8.61 -4.46
N LEU A 106 19.34 7.34 -4.20
CA LEU A 106 18.98 6.39 -5.25
C LEU A 106 17.53 6.60 -5.73
N ALA A 107 16.58 6.73 -4.80
CA ALA A 107 15.16 6.84 -5.10
C ALA A 107 14.82 8.17 -5.81
N PHE A 108 15.45 9.27 -5.44
CA PHE A 108 15.13 10.62 -5.96
C PHE A 108 15.97 11.01 -7.19
N LYS A 109 16.73 10.07 -7.75
CA LYS A 109 17.49 10.30 -8.98
C LYS A 109 16.63 10.03 -10.21
N GLY A 110 16.34 11.07 -11.00
CA GLY A 110 15.54 10.95 -12.22
C GLY A 110 14.15 10.38 -11.91
N ASP A 111 13.70 9.41 -12.70
CA ASP A 111 12.39 8.78 -12.51
C ASP A 111 12.45 7.51 -11.62
N ASN A 112 13.50 7.36 -10.80
CA ASN A 112 13.69 6.16 -9.99
C ASN A 112 12.60 5.96 -8.92
N LEU A 113 11.99 7.03 -8.41
CA LEU A 113 10.90 6.92 -7.45
C LEU A 113 9.70 6.22 -8.11
N ASP A 114 9.36 6.57 -9.34
CA ASP A 114 8.30 5.89 -10.11
C ASP A 114 8.64 4.43 -10.39
N ARG A 115 9.89 4.16 -10.77
CA ARG A 115 10.36 2.78 -10.98
C ARG A 115 10.27 1.95 -9.71
N TYR A 116 10.67 2.53 -8.58
CA TYR A 116 10.53 1.91 -7.27
C TYR A 116 9.07 1.63 -6.95
N LEU A 117 8.16 2.61 -7.12
CA LEU A 117 6.73 2.42 -6.84
C LEU A 117 6.13 1.29 -7.69
N MET A 118 6.48 1.23 -8.98
CA MET A 118 6.10 0.14 -9.88
C MET A 118 6.60 -1.22 -9.39
N GLY A 119 7.90 -1.34 -9.13
CA GLY A 119 8.53 -2.60 -8.73
C GLY A 119 8.05 -3.08 -7.37
N ARG A 120 7.94 -2.17 -6.38
CA ARG A 120 7.44 -2.52 -5.05
C ARG A 120 6.00 -2.98 -5.11
N GLN A 121 5.14 -2.40 -5.95
CA GLN A 121 3.72 -2.79 -5.97
C GLN A 121 3.56 -4.26 -6.37
N PHE A 122 4.40 -4.76 -7.27
CA PHE A 122 4.47 -6.19 -7.55
C PHE A 122 4.97 -6.99 -6.33
N MET A 123 5.99 -6.50 -5.64
CA MET A 123 6.51 -7.16 -4.43
C MET A 123 5.46 -7.25 -3.31
N VAL A 124 4.72 -6.17 -3.02
CA VAL A 124 3.63 -6.16 -2.02
C VAL A 124 2.67 -7.30 -2.31
N LEU A 125 2.17 -7.36 -3.55
CA LEU A 125 1.20 -8.36 -3.97
C LEU A 125 1.79 -9.76 -3.91
N LEU A 126 2.98 -9.97 -4.46
CA LEU A 126 3.66 -11.27 -4.41
C LEU A 126 3.82 -11.77 -2.95
N VAL A 127 4.25 -10.90 -2.05
CA VAL A 127 4.45 -11.23 -0.63
C VAL A 127 3.11 -11.51 0.06
N VAL A 128 2.06 -10.73 -0.22
CA VAL A 128 0.69 -11.01 0.29
C VAL A 128 0.19 -12.36 -0.20
N PHE A 129 0.47 -12.74 -1.46
CA PHE A 129 0.14 -14.07 -1.98
C PHE A 129 0.90 -15.17 -1.24
N VAL A 130 2.20 -14.99 -0.97
CA VAL A 130 2.99 -15.94 -0.17
C VAL A 130 2.42 -16.08 1.24
N ILE A 131 2.06 -14.97 1.90
CA ILE A 131 1.42 -15.00 3.22
C ILE A 131 0.10 -15.76 3.16
N ASN A 132 -0.72 -15.50 2.14
CA ASN A 132 -1.98 -16.20 1.92
C ASN A 132 -1.78 -17.72 1.79
N GLN A 133 -0.75 -18.18 1.06
CA GLN A 133 -0.42 -19.61 0.97
C GLN A 133 0.06 -20.22 2.30
N CYS A 134 0.65 -19.40 3.18
CA CYS A 134 1.12 -19.85 4.49
C CYS A 134 0.04 -19.81 5.57
N SER A 135 -0.93 -18.89 5.48
CA SER A 135 -1.83 -18.58 6.59
C SER A 135 -3.30 -18.93 6.34
N SER A 136 -3.74 -19.04 5.08
CA SER A 136 -5.15 -19.28 4.77
C SER A 136 -5.48 -20.77 4.72
N PRO A 137 -6.68 -21.15 5.22
CA PRO A 137 -7.11 -22.53 5.20
C PRO A 137 -7.32 -23.01 3.76
N LEU A 138 -6.81 -24.21 3.48
CA LEU A 138 -7.15 -24.95 2.26
C LEU A 138 -8.59 -25.47 2.33
N ASP A 139 -8.95 -26.06 3.46
CA ASP A 139 -10.30 -26.54 3.75
C ASP A 139 -10.81 -25.88 5.05
N PRO A 140 -11.82 -24.98 4.98
CA PRO A 140 -12.35 -24.29 6.16
C PRO A 140 -13.17 -25.20 7.09
N THR A 141 -13.50 -26.43 6.67
CA THR A 141 -14.27 -27.39 7.47
C THR A 141 -13.41 -28.19 8.44
N VAL A 142 -12.09 -28.26 8.20
CA VAL A 142 -11.14 -28.95 9.07
C VAL A 142 -11.17 -28.32 10.46
N ASP A 143 -11.30 -29.17 11.49
CA ASP A 143 -11.33 -28.68 12.86
C ASP A 143 -9.97 -28.13 13.28
N VAL A 144 -9.96 -26.85 13.62
CA VAL A 144 -8.80 -26.13 14.14
C VAL A 144 -9.16 -25.66 15.54
N LEU A 145 -8.42 -26.13 16.53
CA LEU A 145 -8.55 -25.76 17.95
C LEU A 145 -9.93 -26.05 18.60
N GLY A 146 -10.79 -26.87 17.98
CA GLY A 146 -12.11 -27.20 18.54
C GLY A 146 -13.07 -25.99 18.57
N LEU A 147 -12.90 -25.02 17.66
CA LEU A 147 -13.65 -23.77 17.69
C LEU A 147 -15.15 -23.96 17.35
N PRO A 148 -16.06 -23.17 17.95
CA PRO A 148 -17.48 -23.16 17.58
C PRO A 148 -17.71 -22.74 16.12
N ASN A 149 -18.79 -23.22 15.50
CA ASN A 149 -19.09 -22.98 14.07
C ASN A 149 -19.11 -21.50 13.68
N GLY A 150 -19.70 -20.62 14.52
CA GLY A 150 -19.72 -19.19 14.25
C GLY A 150 -18.31 -18.56 14.24
N VAL A 151 -17.41 -19.04 15.11
CA VAL A 151 -16.02 -18.56 15.18
C VAL A 151 -15.23 -19.09 13.99
N LYS A 152 -15.41 -20.36 13.61
CA LYS A 152 -14.80 -20.94 12.40
C LYS A 152 -15.23 -20.18 11.15
N PHE A 153 -16.51 -19.88 11.02
CA PHE A 153 -17.03 -19.12 9.88
C PHE A 153 -16.36 -17.74 9.76
N VAL A 154 -16.28 -16.98 10.86
CA VAL A 154 -15.69 -15.64 10.82
C VAL A 154 -14.17 -15.66 10.64
N PHE A 155 -13.45 -16.52 11.36
CA PHE A 155 -11.98 -16.45 11.40
C PHE A 155 -11.29 -17.33 10.36
N LEU A 156 -11.88 -18.45 9.97
CA LEU A 156 -11.30 -19.40 9.02
C LEU A 156 -11.93 -19.25 7.63
N ASP A 157 -13.26 -19.33 7.52
CA ASP A 157 -13.96 -19.31 6.23
C ASP A 157 -13.87 -17.93 5.57
N ILE A 158 -14.31 -16.87 6.26
CA ILE A 158 -14.12 -15.48 5.81
C ILE A 158 -12.62 -15.11 5.78
N GLY A 159 -11.80 -15.77 6.62
CA GLY A 159 -10.36 -15.53 6.69
C GLY A 159 -9.95 -14.32 7.53
N LEU A 160 -10.81 -13.85 8.44
CA LEU A 160 -10.53 -12.68 9.28
C LEU A 160 -9.23 -12.83 10.08
N ALA A 161 -8.86 -14.05 10.50
CA ALA A 161 -7.60 -14.29 11.21
C ALA A 161 -6.39 -13.90 10.37
N SER A 162 -6.30 -14.42 9.14
CA SER A 162 -5.21 -14.10 8.20
C SER A 162 -5.19 -12.61 7.84
N ILE A 163 -6.35 -12.00 7.68
CA ILE A 163 -6.49 -10.58 7.34
C ILE A 163 -5.96 -9.70 8.48
N ILE A 164 -6.41 -9.91 9.71
CA ILE A 164 -5.97 -9.12 10.88
C ILE A 164 -4.48 -9.34 11.15
N PHE A 165 -4.03 -10.59 11.07
CA PHE A 165 -2.62 -10.96 11.18
C PHE A 165 -1.75 -10.19 10.18
N THR A 166 -2.11 -10.23 8.89
CA THR A 166 -1.34 -9.60 7.81
C THR A 166 -1.41 -8.08 7.87
N CYS A 167 -2.60 -7.53 8.10
CA CYS A 167 -2.84 -6.09 8.10
C CYS A 167 -2.10 -5.40 9.26
N ILE A 168 -2.20 -5.94 10.48
CA ILE A 168 -1.56 -5.32 11.65
C ILE A 168 -0.04 -5.53 11.63
N LEU A 169 0.45 -6.77 11.48
CA LEU A 169 1.88 -7.07 11.58
C LEU A 169 2.65 -6.70 10.31
N GLY A 170 2.06 -6.94 9.14
CA GLY A 170 2.72 -6.80 7.87
C GLY A 170 2.63 -5.41 7.25
N GLN A 171 1.67 -4.56 7.63
CA GLN A 171 1.46 -3.29 6.91
C GLN A 171 1.27 -2.10 7.84
N LEU A 172 0.21 -2.10 8.66
CA LEU A 172 -0.22 -0.92 9.42
C LEU A 172 0.79 -0.48 10.48
N THR A 173 1.39 -1.42 11.23
CA THR A 173 2.37 -1.07 12.28
C THR A 173 3.55 -0.30 11.68
N SER A 174 4.07 -0.76 10.54
CA SER A 174 5.15 -0.11 9.80
C SER A 174 4.74 1.20 9.18
N GLN A 175 3.54 1.30 8.59
CA GLN A 175 3.05 2.56 8.02
C GLN A 175 2.91 3.64 9.09
N VAL A 176 2.40 3.29 10.28
CA VAL A 176 2.26 4.23 11.41
C VAL A 176 3.62 4.70 11.93
N ASN A 177 4.62 3.83 12.04
CA ASN A 177 5.95 4.28 12.46
C ASN A 177 6.64 5.09 11.38
N ALA A 178 6.64 4.58 10.15
CA ALA A 178 7.30 5.22 9.02
C ALA A 178 6.67 6.56 8.63
N SER A 179 5.43 6.86 9.04
CA SER A 179 4.78 8.14 8.78
C SER A 179 5.25 9.30 9.66
N HIS A 180 5.89 8.99 10.77
CA HIS A 180 6.39 9.98 11.73
C HIS A 180 7.90 9.90 11.95
N GLN A 181 8.53 8.82 11.49
CA GLN A 181 9.91 8.45 11.79
C GLN A 181 10.58 7.93 10.50
N MET A 182 10.32 8.61 9.39
CA MET A 182 10.76 8.23 8.04
C MET A 182 12.27 8.02 7.98
N ILE A 183 13.04 8.95 8.56
CA ILE A 183 14.50 8.98 8.52
C ILE A 183 15.07 7.76 9.25
N ASP A 184 14.59 7.47 10.46
CA ASP A 184 15.05 6.33 11.25
C ASP A 184 14.63 5.00 10.65
N TYR A 185 13.38 4.93 10.17
CA TYR A 185 12.79 3.68 9.70
C TYR A 185 13.55 3.07 8.52
N ILE A 186 13.98 3.90 7.56
CA ILE A 186 14.73 3.44 6.37
C ILE A 186 16.25 3.50 6.54
N ASN A 187 16.77 3.84 7.73
CA ASN A 187 18.21 3.85 8.00
C ASN A 187 18.78 2.44 8.24
N THR A 188 18.39 1.48 7.41
CA THR A 188 18.81 0.07 7.53
C THR A 188 19.23 -0.50 6.19
N TYR A 189 20.18 -1.44 6.21
CA TYR A 189 20.56 -2.17 4.99
C TYR A 189 19.40 -3.00 4.43
N PHE A 190 18.44 -3.38 5.26
CA PHE A 190 17.25 -4.10 4.81
C PHE A 190 16.32 -3.22 3.95
N ALA A 191 16.15 -1.95 4.32
CA ALA A 191 15.46 -0.98 3.47
C ALA A 191 16.20 -0.79 2.14
N LEU A 192 17.53 -0.62 2.17
CA LEU A 192 18.32 -0.45 0.95
C LEU A 192 18.25 -1.70 0.04
N PHE A 193 18.31 -2.90 0.63
CA PHE A 193 18.09 -4.16 -0.08
C PHE A 193 16.71 -4.19 -0.75
N THR A 194 15.66 -3.82 -0.01
CA THR A 194 14.28 -3.79 -0.52
C THR A 194 14.13 -2.83 -1.69
N LEU A 195 14.75 -1.65 -1.63
CA LEU A 195 14.82 -0.70 -2.74
C LEU A 195 15.50 -1.31 -3.97
N TYR A 196 16.64 -1.99 -3.81
CA TYR A 196 17.31 -2.66 -4.93
C TYR A 196 16.49 -3.78 -5.55
N VAL A 197 15.78 -4.58 -4.74
CA VAL A 197 14.90 -5.62 -5.25
C VAL A 197 13.75 -5.00 -6.05
N ALA A 198 13.11 -3.94 -5.53
CA ALA A 198 12.05 -3.23 -6.26
C ALA A 198 12.55 -2.67 -7.60
N MET A 199 13.72 -2.04 -7.63
CA MET A 199 14.35 -1.57 -8.86
C MET A 199 14.67 -2.72 -9.83
N THR A 200 15.09 -3.88 -9.31
CA THR A 200 15.35 -5.08 -10.13
C THR A 200 14.08 -5.65 -10.72
N VAL A 201 12.99 -5.66 -9.95
CA VAL A 201 11.66 -6.07 -10.43
C VAL A 201 11.18 -5.16 -11.54
N GLU A 202 11.31 -3.84 -11.40
CA GLU A 202 10.98 -2.91 -12.49
C GLU A 202 11.88 -3.17 -13.71
N PHE A 203 13.18 -3.33 -13.49
CA PHE A 203 14.15 -3.59 -14.55
C PHE A 203 13.81 -4.88 -15.34
N SER A 204 13.33 -5.92 -14.66
CA SER A 204 12.93 -7.19 -15.28
C SER A 204 11.90 -7.01 -16.40
N GLY A 205 11.06 -5.97 -16.33
CA GLY A 205 10.02 -5.70 -17.32
C GLY A 205 8.70 -6.40 -17.08
N VAL A 206 8.55 -7.24 -16.05
CA VAL A 206 7.33 -8.04 -15.82
C VAL A 206 6.08 -7.15 -15.71
N MET A 207 6.21 -5.93 -15.16
CA MET A 207 5.12 -4.95 -14.98
C MET A 207 5.04 -3.86 -16.07
N HIS A 208 5.80 -3.96 -17.16
CA HIS A 208 5.91 -2.87 -18.16
C HIS A 208 4.65 -2.58 -18.98
N SER A 209 3.69 -3.50 -19.01
CA SER A 209 2.36 -3.25 -19.57
C SER A 209 1.66 -2.06 -18.91
N SER A 210 1.95 -1.77 -17.63
CA SER A 210 1.45 -0.58 -16.94
C SER A 210 1.96 0.74 -17.55
N TYR A 211 3.18 0.79 -18.09
CA TYR A 211 3.66 1.98 -18.81
C TYR A 211 2.92 2.17 -20.14
N LEU A 212 2.52 1.09 -20.80
CA LEU A 212 1.64 1.21 -21.97
C LEU A 212 0.27 1.77 -21.57
N ILE A 213 -0.30 1.29 -20.46
CA ILE A 213 -1.56 1.80 -19.92
C ILE A 213 -1.42 3.29 -19.58
N GLN A 214 -0.31 3.70 -18.97
CA GLN A 214 -0.01 5.11 -18.70
C GLN A 214 0.06 5.94 -19.98
N ASN A 215 0.74 5.46 -21.03
CA ASN A 215 0.81 6.14 -22.32
C ASN A 215 -0.58 6.31 -22.96
N VAL A 216 -1.41 5.28 -22.90
CA VAL A 216 -2.80 5.32 -23.41
C VAL A 216 -3.63 6.34 -22.62
N LEU A 217 -3.55 6.32 -21.28
CA LEU A 217 -4.27 7.27 -20.42
C LEU A 217 -3.78 8.72 -20.62
N SER A 218 -2.48 8.92 -20.81
CA SER A 218 -1.90 10.22 -21.16
C SER A 218 -2.43 10.72 -22.51
N ALA A 219 -2.49 9.86 -23.52
CA ALA A 219 -3.04 10.20 -24.83
C ALA A 219 -4.54 10.55 -24.77
N ILE A 220 -5.33 9.81 -23.98
CA ILE A 220 -6.77 10.07 -23.79
C ILE A 220 -7.02 11.33 -22.96
N SER A 221 -6.16 11.61 -21.97
CA SER A 221 -6.30 12.77 -21.07
C SER A 221 -5.78 14.08 -21.67
N GLY A 222 -4.92 14.00 -22.70
CA GLY A 222 -4.19 15.15 -23.22
C GLY A 222 -3.16 15.71 -22.23
N LYS A 223 -2.88 15.02 -21.11
CA LYS A 223 -1.86 15.42 -20.13
C LYS A 223 -0.56 14.67 -20.42
N PRO A 224 0.51 15.35 -20.88
CA PRO A 224 1.77 14.68 -21.18
C PRO A 224 2.42 14.10 -19.92
N ILE A 225 3.09 12.96 -20.07
CA ILE A 225 3.92 12.34 -19.03
C ILE A 225 5.19 13.19 -18.87
N GLN A 226 5.37 13.83 -17.72
CA GLN A 226 6.54 14.67 -17.42
C GLN A 226 7.70 13.83 -16.88
N SER A 227 8.60 13.37 -17.76
CA SER A 227 9.78 12.61 -17.36
C SER A 227 10.97 13.53 -17.07
N ASN A 228 11.73 13.22 -16.03
CA ASN A 228 13.00 13.89 -15.71
C ASN A 228 14.18 13.35 -16.53
N GLU A 229 13.93 12.40 -17.43
CA GLU A 229 14.95 11.75 -18.24
C GLU A 229 14.81 12.14 -19.73
N PRO A 230 15.94 12.15 -20.48
CA PRO A 230 15.90 12.44 -21.90
C PRO A 230 15.04 11.39 -22.65
N PRO A 231 14.42 11.77 -23.79
CA PRO A 231 13.66 10.84 -24.60
C PRO A 231 14.45 9.57 -24.93
N LYS A 232 13.80 8.42 -24.77
CA LYS A 232 14.41 7.11 -25.03
C LYS A 232 14.72 6.99 -26.53
N THR A 233 15.99 6.75 -26.89
CA THR A 233 16.44 6.61 -28.28
C THR A 233 17.23 5.31 -28.50
N GLY A 234 17.34 4.86 -29.75
CA GLY A 234 18.17 3.71 -30.14
C GLY A 234 17.83 2.41 -29.40
N PHE A 235 18.86 1.76 -28.85
CA PHE A 235 18.71 0.50 -28.11
C PHE A 235 17.83 0.64 -26.87
N THR A 236 17.92 1.74 -26.13
CA THR A 236 17.11 1.97 -24.93
C THR A 236 15.62 2.01 -25.25
N PHE A 237 15.25 2.59 -26.40
CA PHE A 237 13.88 2.58 -26.89
C PHE A 237 13.39 1.17 -27.24
N ALA A 238 14.20 0.42 -28.00
CA ALA A 238 13.86 -0.95 -28.39
C ALA A 238 13.77 -1.88 -27.16
N PHE A 239 14.70 -1.75 -26.21
CA PHE A 239 14.72 -2.53 -24.97
C PHE A 239 13.50 -2.24 -24.09
N PHE A 240 13.06 -0.98 -24.00
CA PHE A 240 11.84 -0.61 -23.30
C PHE A 240 10.60 -1.28 -23.93
N TRP A 241 10.39 -1.13 -25.24
CA TRP A 241 9.21 -1.72 -25.90
C TRP A 241 9.25 -3.24 -25.96
N GLY A 242 10.43 -3.86 -26.03
CA GLY A 242 10.58 -5.31 -25.90
C GLY A 242 10.06 -5.81 -24.55
N ARG A 243 10.38 -5.11 -23.44
CA ARG A 243 9.86 -5.42 -22.10
C ARG A 243 8.35 -5.18 -22.00
N VAL A 244 7.82 -4.15 -22.65
CA VAL A 244 6.36 -3.91 -22.73
C VAL A 244 5.65 -5.09 -23.41
N ILE A 245 6.14 -5.56 -24.56
CA ILE A 245 5.56 -6.70 -25.28
C ILE A 245 5.64 -7.97 -24.43
N MET A 246 6.79 -8.21 -23.78
CA MET A 246 6.96 -9.34 -22.85
C MET A 246 5.95 -9.28 -21.71
N SER A 247 5.77 -8.11 -21.08
CA SER A 247 4.80 -7.92 -20.00
C SER A 247 3.37 -8.19 -20.45
N LEU A 248 2.98 -7.74 -21.65
CA LEU A 248 1.66 -8.03 -22.21
C LEU A 248 1.45 -9.53 -22.46
N ALA A 249 2.47 -10.23 -22.95
CA ALA A 249 2.42 -11.67 -23.15
C ALA A 249 2.27 -12.41 -21.82
N ILE A 250 3.04 -12.02 -20.79
CA ILE A 250 2.94 -12.60 -19.43
C ILE A 250 1.53 -12.34 -18.86
N LEU A 251 1.04 -11.10 -18.92
CA LEU A 251 -0.30 -10.76 -18.42
C LEU A 251 -1.40 -11.56 -19.14
N GLY A 252 -1.33 -11.65 -20.47
CA GLY A 252 -2.27 -12.43 -21.27
C GLY A 252 -2.25 -13.91 -20.93
N PHE A 253 -1.07 -14.49 -20.73
CA PHE A 253 -0.90 -15.87 -20.30
C PHE A 253 -1.47 -16.09 -18.89
N CYS A 254 -1.14 -15.23 -17.93
CA CYS A 254 -1.66 -15.30 -16.56
C CYS A 254 -3.19 -15.25 -16.55
N LEU A 255 -3.80 -14.31 -17.29
CA LEU A 255 -5.25 -14.22 -17.44
C LEU A 255 -5.85 -15.50 -18.03
N ALA A 256 -5.25 -16.06 -19.09
CA ALA A 256 -5.73 -17.29 -19.70
C ALA A 256 -5.70 -18.48 -18.73
N VAL A 257 -4.58 -18.65 -18.00
CA VAL A 257 -4.44 -19.69 -16.96
C VAL A 257 -5.51 -19.53 -15.89
N THR A 258 -5.66 -18.32 -15.32
CA THR A 258 -6.63 -18.07 -14.26
C THR A 258 -8.08 -18.28 -14.72
N LEU A 259 -8.45 -17.78 -15.90
CA LEU A 259 -9.81 -17.91 -16.41
C LEU A 259 -10.16 -19.37 -16.74
N VAL A 260 -9.25 -20.11 -17.38
CA VAL A 260 -9.48 -21.54 -17.68
C VAL A 260 -9.63 -22.34 -16.38
N ALA A 261 -8.76 -22.11 -15.40
CA ALA A 261 -8.87 -22.77 -14.10
C ALA A 261 -10.20 -22.43 -13.39
N LEU A 262 -10.63 -21.17 -13.42
CA LEU A 262 -11.93 -20.76 -12.86
C LEU A 262 -13.11 -21.45 -13.56
N PHE A 263 -13.08 -21.52 -14.89
CA PHE A 263 -14.15 -22.18 -15.65
C PHE A 263 -14.21 -23.69 -15.44
N ASN A 264 -13.06 -24.32 -15.22
CA ASN A 264 -12.97 -25.75 -14.93
C ASN A 264 -13.26 -26.11 -13.46
N GLY A 265 -13.25 -25.12 -12.57
CA GLY A 265 -13.40 -25.36 -11.13
C GLY A 265 -12.10 -25.74 -10.42
N ASP A 266 -10.95 -25.49 -11.03
CA ASP A 266 -9.61 -25.85 -10.55
C ASP A 266 -8.97 -24.75 -9.70
N THR A 267 -9.78 -24.05 -8.89
CA THR A 267 -9.33 -22.94 -8.05
C THR A 267 -9.80 -23.08 -6.61
N SER A 268 -9.10 -22.44 -5.68
CA SER A 268 -9.44 -22.55 -4.25
C SER A 268 -10.85 -22.05 -3.93
N VAL A 269 -11.40 -21.11 -4.68
CA VAL A 269 -12.79 -20.65 -4.48
C VAL A 269 -13.80 -21.77 -4.76
N SER A 270 -13.53 -22.65 -5.72
CA SER A 270 -14.40 -23.78 -6.05
C SER A 270 -14.43 -24.82 -4.94
N VAL A 271 -13.33 -24.97 -4.21
CA VAL A 271 -13.22 -25.83 -3.02
C VAL A 271 -13.91 -25.18 -1.81
N LYS A 272 -13.66 -23.89 -1.56
CA LYS A 272 -14.23 -23.16 -0.41
C LYS A 272 -15.73 -22.91 -0.54
N TYR A 273 -16.20 -22.59 -1.74
CA TYR A 273 -17.59 -22.26 -2.01
C TYR A 273 -18.14 -23.07 -3.20
N PRO A 274 -18.44 -24.37 -3.01
CA PRO A 274 -18.92 -25.25 -4.08
C PRO A 274 -20.25 -24.80 -4.72
N SER A 275 -21.01 -23.92 -4.05
CA SER A 275 -22.27 -23.37 -4.54
C SER A 275 -22.09 -22.23 -5.55
N ILE A 276 -20.88 -21.67 -5.70
CA ILE A 276 -20.59 -20.60 -6.65
C ILE A 276 -20.39 -21.22 -8.04
N SER A 277 -21.23 -20.83 -9.00
CA SER A 277 -21.06 -21.27 -10.39
C SER A 277 -19.78 -20.68 -11.00
N PRO A 278 -19.12 -21.34 -11.96
CA PRO A 278 -17.91 -20.83 -12.59
C PRO A 278 -18.06 -19.42 -13.18
N GLY A 279 -19.22 -19.14 -13.81
CA GLY A 279 -19.53 -17.80 -14.34
C GLY A 279 -19.64 -16.73 -13.24
N LEU A 280 -20.24 -17.07 -12.09
CA LEU A 280 -20.29 -16.17 -10.94
C LEU A 280 -18.89 -15.97 -10.35
N ALA A 281 -18.04 -17.00 -10.32
CA ALA A 281 -16.67 -16.88 -9.82
C ALA A 281 -15.84 -15.90 -10.66
N VAL A 282 -15.94 -15.97 -12.00
CA VAL A 282 -15.28 -15.02 -12.90
C VAL A 282 -15.79 -13.59 -12.69
N PHE A 283 -17.10 -13.41 -12.58
CA PHE A 283 -17.67 -12.09 -12.27
C PHE A 283 -17.14 -11.54 -10.94
N LEU A 284 -17.15 -12.36 -9.88
CA LEU A 284 -16.68 -11.98 -8.56
C LEU A 284 -15.19 -11.63 -8.54
N LEU A 285 -14.35 -12.35 -9.30
CA LEU A 285 -12.93 -12.00 -9.46
C LEU A 285 -12.78 -10.54 -9.94
N PHE A 286 -13.40 -10.19 -11.08
CA PHE A 286 -13.29 -8.83 -11.62
C PHE A 286 -13.99 -7.78 -10.76
N PHE A 287 -15.06 -8.15 -10.07
CA PHE A 287 -15.74 -7.29 -9.10
C PHE A 287 -14.80 -6.92 -7.94
N PHE A 288 -14.20 -7.92 -7.27
CA PHE A 288 -13.26 -7.67 -6.18
C PHE A 288 -12.00 -6.95 -6.65
N MET A 289 -11.48 -7.26 -7.84
CA MET A 289 -10.38 -6.49 -8.44
C MET A 289 -10.75 -5.03 -8.70
N SER A 290 -11.99 -4.74 -9.09
CA SER A 290 -12.48 -3.37 -9.27
C SER A 290 -12.63 -2.65 -7.93
N VAL A 291 -13.05 -3.35 -6.86
CA VAL A 291 -13.10 -2.78 -5.51
C VAL A 291 -11.70 -2.41 -5.01
N VAL A 292 -10.72 -3.31 -5.18
CA VAL A 292 -9.30 -3.01 -4.90
C VAL A 292 -8.86 -1.79 -5.69
N GLY A 293 -9.10 -1.79 -7.01
CA GLY A 293 -8.70 -0.72 -7.90
C GLY A 293 -9.27 0.63 -7.51
N MET A 294 -10.56 0.66 -7.14
CA MET A 294 -11.19 1.86 -6.61
C MET A 294 -10.53 2.31 -5.30
N LEU A 295 -10.24 1.43 -4.34
CA LEU A 295 -9.61 1.80 -3.08
C LEU A 295 -8.17 2.32 -3.28
N GLU A 296 -7.40 1.71 -4.18
CA GLU A 296 -6.07 2.17 -4.57
C GLU A 296 -6.12 3.53 -5.27
N ALA A 297 -7.04 3.70 -6.23
CA ALA A 297 -7.27 4.95 -6.92
C ALA A 297 -7.74 6.08 -5.98
N MET A 298 -8.62 5.76 -5.05
CA MET A 298 -9.18 6.73 -4.10
C MET A 298 -8.09 7.36 -3.23
N GLN A 299 -7.10 6.57 -2.80
CA GLN A 299 -5.95 7.09 -2.06
C GLN A 299 -5.26 8.20 -2.87
N ILE A 300 -4.90 7.91 -4.13
CA ILE A 300 -4.27 8.86 -5.04
C ILE A 300 -5.14 10.11 -5.24
N ALA A 301 -6.42 9.89 -5.53
CA ALA A 301 -7.34 10.96 -5.84
C ALA A 301 -7.60 11.88 -4.64
N PHE A 302 -7.71 11.32 -3.43
CA PHE A 302 -7.95 12.08 -2.21
C PHE A 302 -6.76 12.99 -1.87
N PHE A 303 -5.53 12.50 -2.00
CA PHE A 303 -4.35 13.33 -1.82
C PHE A 303 -4.19 14.40 -2.89
N ALA A 304 -4.49 14.07 -4.15
CA ALA A 304 -4.49 15.06 -5.22
C ALA A 304 -5.50 16.18 -4.95
N VAL A 305 -6.68 15.86 -4.43
CA VAL A 305 -7.73 16.85 -4.11
C VAL A 305 -7.47 17.61 -2.82
N ALA A 306 -6.78 17.02 -1.84
CA ALA A 306 -6.38 17.73 -0.63
C ALA A 306 -5.49 18.95 -0.92
N LYS A 307 -4.71 18.90 -2.01
CA LYS A 307 -3.87 20.01 -2.49
C LYS A 307 -4.65 21.12 -3.22
N LEU A 308 -5.91 20.89 -3.59
CA LEU A 308 -6.73 21.89 -4.28
C LEU A 308 -7.40 22.85 -3.28
N PRO A 309 -7.62 24.12 -3.66
CA PRO A 309 -8.49 25.05 -2.94
C PRO A 309 -9.90 24.49 -2.74
N ALA A 310 -10.54 24.78 -1.59
CA ALA A 310 -11.82 24.19 -1.20
C ALA A 310 -12.95 24.38 -2.23
N ASP A 311 -12.97 25.52 -2.93
CA ASP A 311 -13.92 25.85 -4.00
C ASP A 311 -13.75 24.99 -5.26
N GLN A 312 -12.59 24.37 -5.44
CA GLN A 312 -12.25 23.49 -6.56
C GLN A 312 -12.42 22.00 -6.23
N ARG A 313 -12.75 21.67 -4.97
CA ARG A 313 -12.90 20.29 -4.47
C ARG A 313 -14.27 19.73 -4.82
N GLY A 314 -14.39 19.18 -6.03
CA GLY A 314 -15.56 18.40 -6.46
C GLY A 314 -16.67 19.26 -7.09
N THR A 315 -16.98 18.95 -8.34
CA THR A 315 -17.97 19.70 -9.14
C THR A 315 -19.36 19.07 -9.10
N SER A 316 -19.47 17.80 -8.74
CA SER A 316 -20.73 17.05 -8.69
C SER A 316 -21.30 16.91 -7.27
N ILE A 317 -22.56 16.47 -7.15
CA ILE A 317 -23.21 16.18 -5.86
C ILE A 317 -22.39 15.17 -5.05
N PHE A 318 -21.93 14.09 -5.68
CA PHE A 318 -21.12 13.07 -5.02
C PHE A 318 -19.69 13.54 -4.76
N GLY A 319 -19.12 14.38 -5.63
CA GLY A 319 -17.83 15.02 -5.38
C GLY A 319 -17.85 15.86 -4.12
N LYS A 320 -18.86 16.73 -3.97
CA LYS A 320 -19.05 17.54 -2.76
C LYS A 320 -19.29 16.70 -1.52
N LYS A 321 -20.21 15.73 -1.56
CA LYS A 321 -20.44 14.80 -0.42
C LYS A 321 -19.19 14.04 -0.01
N THR A 322 -18.38 13.61 -0.98
CA THR A 322 -17.12 12.92 -0.71
C THR A 322 -16.13 13.86 -0.05
N CYS A 323 -15.94 15.07 -0.57
CA CYS A 323 -15.07 16.09 0.04
C CYS A 323 -15.54 16.47 1.45
N ASP A 324 -16.82 16.75 1.62
CA ASP A 324 -17.42 17.14 2.89
C ASP A 324 -17.19 16.06 3.95
N LEU A 325 -17.38 14.78 3.59
CA LEU A 325 -17.11 13.65 4.49
C LEU A 325 -15.61 13.45 4.71
N LEU A 326 -14.79 13.50 3.66
CA LEU A 326 -13.35 13.24 3.73
C LEU A 326 -12.61 14.27 4.60
N PHE A 327 -13.01 15.54 4.54
CA PHE A 327 -12.38 16.62 5.30
C PHE A 327 -13.15 17.00 6.58
N ALA A 328 -14.22 16.27 6.93
CA ALA A 328 -14.95 16.49 8.17
C ALA A 328 -14.12 16.18 9.43
N GLY A 329 -14.52 16.78 10.56
CA GLY A 329 -13.96 16.46 11.88
C GLY A 329 -12.52 16.97 12.07
N ASN A 330 -12.23 18.20 11.64
CA ASN A 330 -10.87 18.72 11.51
C ASN A 330 -9.98 17.75 10.72
N GLY A 331 -10.56 17.09 9.70
CA GLY A 331 -9.77 16.30 8.79
C GLY A 331 -9.33 14.91 9.23
N GLN A 332 -9.78 14.46 10.40
CA GLN A 332 -9.48 13.13 10.94
C GLN A 332 -9.95 11.99 10.04
N ASN A 333 -10.92 12.24 9.16
CA ASN A 333 -11.47 11.25 8.25
C ASN A 333 -10.51 10.85 7.11
N LEU A 334 -9.57 11.71 6.69
CA LEU A 334 -8.58 11.32 5.69
C LEU A 334 -7.60 10.26 6.24
N PRO A 335 -6.94 10.47 7.40
CA PRO A 335 -6.18 9.41 8.07
C PRO A 335 -7.03 8.18 8.41
N GLY A 336 -8.26 8.37 8.88
CA GLY A 336 -9.18 7.27 9.20
C GLY A 336 -9.52 6.41 7.99
N PHE A 337 -9.76 7.06 6.83
CA PHE A 337 -9.92 6.38 5.55
C PHE A 337 -8.69 5.52 5.23
N MET A 338 -7.48 6.02 5.43
CA MET A 338 -6.27 5.26 5.10
C MET A 338 -6.20 3.91 5.84
N ILE A 339 -6.50 3.93 7.15
CA ILE A 339 -6.51 2.75 8.00
C ILE A 339 -7.62 1.78 7.57
N GLY A 340 -8.85 2.28 7.44
CA GLY A 340 -10.01 1.46 7.08
C GLY A 340 -9.95 0.90 5.66
N ARG A 341 -9.41 1.68 4.73
CA ARG A 341 -9.14 1.27 3.34
C ARG A 341 -8.16 0.11 3.34
N GLN A 342 -7.08 0.16 4.11
CA GLN A 342 -6.08 -0.89 4.14
C GLN A 342 -6.70 -2.24 4.54
N LEU A 343 -7.57 -2.26 5.55
CA LEU A 343 -8.29 -3.47 5.93
C LEU A 343 -9.13 -4.01 4.75
N THR A 344 -9.86 -3.13 4.06
CA THR A 344 -10.70 -3.52 2.92
C THR A 344 -9.87 -4.05 1.73
N VAL A 345 -8.71 -3.42 1.47
CA VAL A 345 -7.75 -3.83 0.45
C VAL A 345 -7.19 -5.22 0.75
N VAL A 346 -6.73 -5.46 1.99
CA VAL A 346 -6.22 -6.77 2.41
C VAL A 346 -7.31 -7.84 2.31
N CYS A 347 -8.52 -7.57 2.82
CA CYS A 347 -9.66 -8.48 2.66
C CYS A 347 -9.86 -8.87 1.20
N SER A 348 -9.88 -7.88 0.31
CA SER A 348 -10.12 -8.08 -1.12
C SER A 348 -8.98 -8.86 -1.78
N PHE A 349 -7.72 -8.63 -1.40
CA PHE A 349 -6.58 -9.41 -1.91
C PHE A 349 -6.59 -10.86 -1.46
N PHE A 350 -7.00 -11.16 -0.23
CA PHE A 350 -7.15 -12.54 0.23
C PHE A 350 -8.28 -13.26 -0.52
N LEU A 351 -9.38 -12.56 -0.80
CA LEU A 351 -10.47 -13.08 -1.63
C LEU A 351 -9.97 -13.33 -3.06
N VAL A 352 -9.40 -12.33 -3.74
CA VAL A 352 -8.81 -12.47 -5.10
C VAL A 352 -7.76 -13.58 -5.14
N GLY A 353 -6.97 -13.73 -4.08
CA GLY A 353 -6.04 -14.83 -3.91
C GLY A 353 -6.71 -16.20 -3.98
N SER A 354 -7.90 -16.34 -3.39
CA SER A 354 -8.68 -17.59 -3.46
C SER A 354 -9.26 -17.86 -4.86
N PHE A 355 -9.58 -16.82 -5.64
CA PHE A 355 -10.02 -16.97 -7.04
C PHE A 355 -8.88 -17.29 -8.01
N THR A 356 -7.65 -16.93 -7.66
CA THR A 356 -6.48 -17.05 -8.56
C THR A 356 -5.52 -18.18 -8.19
N SER A 357 -5.67 -18.74 -6.97
CA SER A 357 -4.91 -19.91 -6.50
C SER A 357 -5.44 -21.18 -7.16
N LEU A 358 -4.53 -21.92 -7.80
CA LEU A 358 -4.85 -23.15 -8.53
C LEU A 358 -4.81 -24.37 -7.61
N THR A 359 -5.75 -25.29 -7.81
CA THR A 359 -5.86 -26.55 -7.06
C THR A 359 -5.50 -27.78 -7.91
N ILE A 360 -4.87 -27.56 -9.07
CA ILE A 360 -4.44 -28.62 -9.99
C ILE A 360 -3.29 -29.40 -9.38
N VAL A 361 -3.38 -30.73 -9.31
CA VAL A 361 -2.31 -31.60 -8.80
C VAL A 361 -1.34 -31.95 -9.94
N PRO A 362 -0.05 -31.57 -9.86
CA PRO A 362 0.93 -31.94 -10.88
C PRO A 362 1.10 -33.47 -10.97
N GLY A 363 1.32 -34.00 -12.18
CA GLY A 363 1.54 -35.43 -12.42
C GLY A 363 0.28 -36.26 -12.68
N GLU A 364 -0.91 -35.68 -12.58
CA GLU A 364 -2.18 -36.38 -12.86
C GLU A 364 -2.65 -36.28 -14.32
N GLY A 365 -1.84 -35.68 -15.20
CA GLY A 365 -2.15 -35.53 -16.63
C GLY A 365 -3.13 -34.40 -16.97
N ASN A 366 -3.59 -33.65 -15.96
CA ASN A 366 -4.56 -32.55 -16.09
C ASN A 366 -3.91 -31.16 -15.95
N ASN A 367 -2.59 -31.06 -16.18
CA ASN A 367 -1.89 -29.78 -16.11
C ASN A 367 -2.49 -28.78 -17.11
N ILE A 368 -2.61 -27.52 -16.69
CA ILE A 368 -3.24 -26.49 -17.50
C ILE A 368 -2.45 -26.30 -18.80
N PHE A 369 -3.15 -26.32 -19.94
CA PHE A 369 -2.53 -26.26 -21.27
C PHE A 369 -1.45 -27.33 -21.55
N GLY A 370 -1.42 -28.43 -20.79
CA GLY A 370 -0.43 -29.49 -20.97
C GLY A 370 1.00 -29.08 -20.59
N VAL A 371 1.17 -28.08 -19.72
CA VAL A 371 2.50 -27.67 -19.24
C VAL A 371 3.17 -28.78 -18.41
N SER A 372 4.50 -28.72 -18.29
CA SER A 372 5.26 -29.66 -17.43
C SER A 372 4.84 -29.56 -15.96
N ASP A 373 5.02 -30.63 -15.20
CA ASP A 373 4.69 -30.67 -13.76
C ASP A 373 5.38 -29.58 -12.94
N GLY A 374 6.65 -29.28 -13.26
CA GLY A 374 7.37 -28.19 -12.59
C GLY A 374 6.78 -26.81 -12.87
N ALA A 375 6.30 -26.57 -14.10
CA ALA A 375 5.61 -25.34 -14.45
C ALA A 375 4.23 -25.26 -13.79
N GLN A 376 3.49 -26.37 -13.71
CA GLN A 376 2.23 -26.43 -12.97
C GLN A 376 2.43 -26.15 -11.48
N ALA A 377 3.47 -26.72 -10.87
CA ALA A 377 3.83 -26.45 -9.49
C ALA A 377 4.14 -24.97 -9.26
N PHE A 378 4.87 -24.32 -10.17
CA PHE A 378 5.11 -22.87 -10.12
C PHE A 378 3.80 -22.05 -10.21
N LEU A 379 2.89 -22.39 -11.11
CA LEU A 379 1.58 -21.72 -11.24
C LEU A 379 0.70 -21.92 -10.00
N ASN A 380 0.80 -23.07 -9.34
CA ASN A 380 0.06 -23.33 -8.11
C ASN A 380 0.46 -22.42 -6.94
N TYR A 381 1.67 -21.85 -6.95
CA TYR A 381 2.11 -20.89 -5.93
C TYR A 381 1.49 -19.48 -6.09
N GLY A 382 0.77 -19.21 -7.18
CA GLY A 382 -0.05 -18.00 -7.31
C GLY A 382 0.62 -16.80 -7.99
N PHE A 383 1.76 -17.00 -8.69
CA PHE A 383 2.44 -15.94 -9.43
C PHE A 383 1.51 -15.21 -10.41
N GLN A 384 0.65 -15.94 -11.13
CA GLN A 384 -0.35 -15.37 -12.04
C GLN A 384 -1.32 -14.43 -11.33
N GLY A 385 -1.75 -14.79 -10.12
CA GLY A 385 -2.65 -13.97 -9.32
C GLY A 385 -1.99 -12.66 -8.93
N ALA A 386 -0.73 -12.69 -8.50
CA ALA A 386 0.04 -11.50 -8.19
C ALA A 386 0.19 -10.59 -9.43
N VAL A 387 0.59 -11.13 -10.58
CA VAL A 387 0.77 -10.35 -11.83
C VAL A 387 -0.54 -9.68 -12.28
N ILE A 388 -1.63 -10.45 -12.38
CA ILE A 388 -2.94 -9.95 -12.83
C ILE A 388 -3.42 -8.85 -11.88
N THR A 389 -3.34 -9.10 -10.58
CA THR A 389 -3.84 -8.18 -9.55
C THR A 389 -3.00 -6.90 -9.51
N THR A 390 -1.67 -7.00 -9.57
CA THR A 390 -0.81 -5.82 -9.60
C THR A 390 -1.10 -4.94 -10.82
N ILE A 391 -1.16 -5.51 -12.02
CA ILE A 391 -1.33 -4.69 -13.23
C ILE A 391 -2.77 -4.16 -13.32
N LEU A 392 -3.77 -5.04 -13.27
CA LEU A 392 -5.16 -4.68 -13.59
C LEU A 392 -5.95 -4.17 -12.39
N ALA A 393 -5.73 -4.72 -11.19
CA ALA A 393 -6.50 -4.32 -10.01
C ALA A 393 -5.84 -3.19 -9.22
N SER A 394 -4.55 -2.90 -9.43
CA SER A 394 -3.84 -1.88 -8.65
C SER A 394 -3.27 -0.78 -9.53
N ILE A 395 -2.20 -1.04 -10.28
CA ILE A 395 -1.44 0.00 -10.98
C ILE A 395 -2.27 0.72 -12.04
N SER A 396 -3.09 0.01 -12.81
CA SER A 396 -3.96 0.63 -13.83
C SER A 396 -4.89 1.69 -13.24
N TRP A 397 -5.44 1.42 -12.06
CA TRP A 397 -6.35 2.31 -11.36
C TRP A 397 -5.62 3.48 -10.72
N GLN A 398 -4.44 3.23 -10.14
CA GLN A 398 -3.57 4.28 -9.61
C GLN A 398 -3.17 5.28 -10.70
N LEU A 399 -2.76 4.79 -11.88
CA LEU A 399 -2.46 5.63 -13.05
C LEU A 399 -3.67 6.41 -13.56
N ALA A 400 -4.85 5.79 -13.59
CA ALA A 400 -6.08 6.49 -13.98
C ALA A 400 -6.44 7.60 -12.98
N ALA A 401 -6.25 7.35 -11.68
CA ALA A 401 -6.54 8.30 -10.62
C ALA A 401 -5.58 9.49 -10.60
N SER A 402 -4.30 9.28 -10.90
CA SER A 402 -3.35 10.40 -11.02
C SER A 402 -3.67 11.28 -12.23
N ALA A 403 -4.15 10.69 -13.33
CA ALA A 403 -4.59 11.45 -14.50
C ALA A 403 -5.92 12.22 -14.27
N TYR A 404 -6.88 11.61 -13.58
CA TYR A 404 -8.26 12.12 -13.42
C TYR A 404 -8.79 12.08 -11.97
N PRO A 405 -8.16 12.75 -11.00
CA PRO A 405 -8.52 12.64 -9.58
C PRO A 405 -9.97 13.09 -9.30
N ILE A 406 -10.43 14.18 -9.93
CA ILE A 406 -11.80 14.69 -9.78
C ILE A 406 -12.86 13.72 -10.30
N ALA A 407 -12.56 12.94 -11.35
CA ALA A 407 -13.48 11.95 -11.88
C ALA A 407 -13.74 10.82 -10.87
N PHE A 408 -12.69 10.41 -10.14
CA PHE A 408 -12.81 9.45 -9.04
C PHE A 408 -13.64 10.00 -7.88
N LEU A 409 -13.42 11.25 -7.46
CA LEU A 409 -14.25 11.85 -6.40
C LEU A 409 -15.72 11.98 -6.78
N ASN A 410 -16.01 12.26 -8.05
CA ASN A 410 -17.38 12.44 -8.53
C ASN A 410 -18.17 11.11 -8.63
N ASN A 411 -17.52 9.95 -8.45
CA ASN A 411 -18.14 8.64 -8.56
C ASN A 411 -18.91 8.27 -7.27
N PRO A 412 -20.19 7.84 -7.34
CA PRO A 412 -20.94 7.42 -6.16
C PRO A 412 -20.31 6.24 -5.40
N VAL A 413 -19.60 5.35 -6.11
CA VAL A 413 -18.89 4.21 -5.50
C VAL A 413 -17.80 4.69 -4.56
N THR A 414 -17.11 5.80 -4.89
CA THR A 414 -16.10 6.42 -4.03
C THR A 414 -16.68 6.83 -2.67
N TYR A 415 -17.86 7.45 -2.67
CA TYR A 415 -18.53 7.83 -1.43
C TYR A 415 -18.90 6.60 -0.58
N ILE A 416 -19.43 5.55 -1.22
CA ILE A 416 -19.80 4.30 -0.53
C ILE A 416 -18.57 3.64 0.10
N LEU A 417 -17.49 3.51 -0.66
CA LEU A 417 -16.24 2.91 -0.17
C LEU A 417 -15.59 3.75 0.92
N LEU A 418 -15.68 5.09 0.85
CA LEU A 418 -15.24 5.99 1.93
C LEU A 418 -16.02 5.71 3.22
N CYS A 419 -17.35 5.59 3.15
CA CYS A 419 -18.17 5.23 4.30
C CYS A 419 -17.81 3.86 4.89
N VAL A 420 -17.58 2.84 4.03
CA VAL A 420 -17.17 1.50 4.47
C VAL A 420 -15.82 1.54 5.17
N ALA A 421 -14.84 2.24 4.60
CA ALA A 421 -13.51 2.39 5.20
C ALA A 421 -13.59 3.09 6.56
N LEU A 422 -14.31 4.21 6.66
CA LEU A 422 -14.50 4.91 7.93
C LEU A 422 -15.24 4.06 8.97
N PHE A 423 -16.23 3.28 8.55
CA PHE A 423 -16.91 2.34 9.44
C PHE A 423 -15.96 1.26 9.97
N LEU A 424 -15.13 0.69 9.09
CA LEU A 424 -14.13 -0.31 9.48
C LEU A 424 -13.06 0.28 10.41
N GLU A 425 -12.59 1.50 10.18
CA GLU A 425 -11.74 2.20 11.13
C GLU A 425 -12.45 2.33 12.48
N PHE A 426 -13.70 2.80 12.47
CA PHE A 426 -14.49 3.02 13.69
C PHE A 426 -14.62 1.75 14.55
N THR A 427 -14.74 0.57 13.93
CA THR A 427 -14.77 -0.72 14.68
C THR A 427 -13.52 -0.95 15.54
N GLY A 428 -12.38 -0.34 15.19
CA GLY A 428 -11.12 -0.49 15.92
C GLY A 428 -10.45 -1.85 15.73
N LEU A 429 -10.86 -2.67 14.75
CA LEU A 429 -10.28 -4.00 14.52
C LEU A 429 -8.75 -3.97 14.34
N CYS A 430 -8.23 -2.92 13.71
CA CYS A 430 -6.80 -2.72 13.48
C CYS A 430 -6.12 -1.74 14.45
N ALA A 431 -6.81 -1.29 15.51
CA ALA A 431 -6.28 -0.28 16.43
C ALA A 431 -5.01 -0.75 17.17
N GLY A 432 -4.78 -2.06 17.27
CA GLY A 432 -3.57 -2.68 17.82
C GLY A 432 -2.30 -2.32 17.05
N ALA A 433 -2.40 -1.92 15.78
CA ALA A 433 -1.25 -1.40 15.02
C ALA A 433 -0.60 -0.19 15.70
N TRP A 434 -1.38 0.72 16.29
CA TRP A 434 -0.85 1.86 17.05
C TRP A 434 -0.09 1.44 18.30
N VAL A 435 -0.55 0.38 18.97
CA VAL A 435 0.12 -0.15 20.17
C VAL A 435 1.45 -0.79 19.79
N LEU A 436 1.46 -1.62 18.74
CA LEU A 436 2.68 -2.23 18.23
C LEU A 436 3.66 -1.19 17.69
N ALA A 437 3.17 -0.13 17.03
CA ALA A 437 3.98 0.95 16.52
C ALA A 437 4.75 1.62 17.67
N ARG A 438 4.04 1.99 18.75
CA ARG A 438 4.65 2.53 19.97
C ARG A 438 5.66 1.58 20.63
N ILE A 439 5.38 0.28 20.66
CA ILE A 439 6.33 -0.72 21.18
C ILE A 439 7.59 -0.76 20.30
N GLN A 440 7.43 -0.85 18.99
CA GLN A 440 8.54 -0.88 18.05
C GLN A 440 9.37 0.41 18.13
N LYS A 441 8.73 1.59 18.18
CA LYS A 441 9.42 2.87 18.40
C LYS A 441 10.32 2.83 19.63
N ARG A 442 9.80 2.35 20.77
CA ARG A 442 10.57 2.23 22.02
C ARG A 442 11.70 1.21 21.93
N VAL A 443 11.45 0.05 21.32
CA VAL A 443 12.45 -1.03 21.20
C VAL A 443 13.58 -0.65 20.24
N MET A 444 13.24 0.02 19.14
CA MET A 444 14.20 0.42 18.10
C MET A 444 14.85 1.78 18.39
N GLY A 445 14.35 2.54 19.37
CA GLY A 445 14.85 3.86 19.72
C GLY A 445 14.53 4.95 18.70
N PHE A 446 13.52 4.74 17.85
CA PHE A 446 13.16 5.69 16.80
C PHE A 446 12.73 7.04 17.40
N GLN A 447 13.24 8.12 16.82
CA GLN A 447 12.86 9.49 17.07
C GLN A 447 11.88 9.96 16.00
N TYR A 448 11.22 11.08 16.27
CA TYR A 448 10.45 11.76 15.25
C TYR A 448 11.38 12.51 14.30
N ASP A 449 11.00 12.64 13.03
CA ASP A 449 11.87 13.22 12.01
C ASP A 449 12.27 14.68 12.34
N GLU A 450 11.39 15.43 13.00
CA GLU A 450 11.59 16.82 13.45
C GLU A 450 12.76 16.95 14.44
N VAL A 451 13.13 15.88 15.14
CA VAL A 451 14.31 15.86 16.02
C VAL A 451 15.60 16.02 15.22
N TYR A 452 15.61 15.52 13.97
CA TYR A 452 16.79 15.56 13.11
C TYR A 452 16.80 16.74 12.16
N VAL A 453 15.63 17.13 11.64
CA VAL A 453 15.54 18.16 10.60
C VAL A 453 14.78 19.42 11.01
N GLY A 454 14.34 19.54 12.26
CA GLY A 454 13.54 20.66 12.75
C GLY A 454 12.09 20.64 12.23
N THR A 455 11.28 21.62 12.64
CA THR A 455 9.96 21.86 12.06
C THR A 455 10.07 22.50 10.66
N PRO A 456 9.00 22.54 9.86
CA PRO A 456 9.01 23.25 8.58
C PRO A 456 9.39 24.74 8.74
N GLU A 457 8.96 25.37 9.84
CA GLU A 457 9.30 26.74 10.20
C GLU A 457 10.79 26.88 10.50
N ASP A 458 11.36 25.98 11.32
CA ASP A 458 12.79 25.97 11.65
C ASP A 458 13.65 25.81 10.38
N ARG A 459 13.22 24.97 9.44
CA ARG A 459 13.93 24.73 8.18
C ARG A 459 13.98 25.97 7.29
N ILE A 460 12.90 26.74 7.25
CA ILE A 460 12.84 28.01 6.53
C ILE A 460 13.78 29.03 7.19
N GLU A 461 13.77 29.13 8.52
CA GLU A 461 14.63 30.05 9.26
C GLU A 461 16.13 29.73 9.09
N ASN A 462 16.46 28.46 8.88
CA ASN A 462 17.84 27.98 8.68
C ASN A 462 18.29 27.87 7.22
N ASP A 463 17.59 28.52 6.27
CA ASP A 463 17.92 28.53 4.82
C ASP A 463 17.92 27.14 4.16
N HIS A 464 17.15 26.19 4.71
CA HIS A 464 16.85 24.88 4.14
C HIS A 464 15.33 24.68 3.94
N PRO A 465 14.61 25.62 3.29
CA PRO A 465 13.16 25.51 3.15
C PRO A 465 12.77 24.23 2.40
N ASP A 466 11.67 23.61 2.81
CA ASP A 466 11.12 22.47 2.09
C ASP A 466 10.93 22.83 0.63
N LYS A 467 11.46 21.97 -0.24
CA LYS A 467 11.19 22.08 -1.67
C LYS A 467 9.69 21.92 -1.84
N GLU A 468 9.07 22.83 -2.61
CA GLU A 468 7.71 22.57 -3.08
C GLU A 468 7.70 21.17 -3.67
N PHE A 469 6.70 20.34 -3.29
CA PHE A 469 6.54 19.02 -3.89
C PHE A 469 6.64 19.23 -5.39
N PRO A 470 7.74 18.79 -6.03
CA PRO A 470 7.89 19.11 -7.43
C PRO A 470 6.68 18.51 -8.15
N SER A 471 6.22 19.14 -9.22
CA SER A 471 5.38 18.45 -10.22
C SER A 471 5.99 17.09 -10.65
N ASP A 472 7.26 16.90 -10.31
CA ASP A 472 8.22 15.89 -10.73
C ASP A 472 8.49 14.80 -9.67
N VAL A 473 7.81 14.79 -8.51
CA VAL A 473 7.77 13.56 -7.68
C VAL A 473 6.80 12.60 -8.32
N GLY A 474 7.28 11.84 -9.30
CA GLY A 474 6.72 10.61 -9.85
C GLY A 474 5.22 10.56 -10.22
N HIS A 475 4.89 10.10 -11.42
CA HIS A 475 3.51 9.98 -11.91
C HIS A 475 2.63 8.99 -11.14
N LEU A 476 3.23 8.15 -10.28
CA LEU A 476 2.55 7.16 -9.45
C LEU A 476 2.45 7.58 -7.97
N THR A 477 2.93 8.77 -7.59
CA THR A 477 2.99 9.23 -6.19
C THR A 477 1.67 9.67 -5.59
N GLY A 478 0.53 9.22 -6.12
CA GLY A 478 -0.76 9.48 -5.49
C GLY A 478 -0.78 8.98 -4.06
N GLY A 479 -0.67 9.93 -3.11
CA GLY A 479 -0.22 9.75 -1.74
C GLY A 479 -0.37 8.36 -1.15
N GLY A 480 0.62 7.49 -1.41
CA GLY A 480 1.01 6.47 -0.43
C GLY A 480 1.13 7.17 0.91
N PHE A 481 0.40 6.72 1.95
CA PHE A 481 0.30 7.35 3.29
C PHE A 481 1.22 8.56 3.42
N MET A 482 0.71 9.74 3.07
CA MET A 482 1.35 10.98 3.48
C MET A 482 1.15 10.99 4.99
N GLY A 483 2.07 10.32 5.69
CA GLY A 483 2.43 10.77 7.02
C GLY A 483 2.64 12.26 6.98
N HIS A 484 2.53 12.89 8.14
CA HIS A 484 2.85 14.30 8.30
C HIS A 484 4.10 14.58 7.43
N ALA A 485 3.97 15.42 6.40
CA ALA A 485 5.13 15.75 5.58
C ALA A 485 6.15 16.28 6.59
N VAL A 486 7.31 15.65 6.74
CA VAL A 486 8.18 15.77 7.93
C VAL A 486 7.99 17.10 8.68
N GLY A 487 7.32 17.07 9.84
CA GLY A 487 6.98 18.27 10.62
C GLY A 487 5.67 19.00 10.30
N SER A 488 4.78 18.49 9.42
CA SER A 488 3.50 19.13 9.14
C SER A 488 2.51 18.89 10.29
N HIS A 489 1.90 19.97 10.78
CA HIS A 489 0.97 19.90 11.91
C HIS A 489 -0.37 19.21 11.56
N ASP A 490 -0.75 19.14 10.28
CA ASP A 490 -1.92 18.39 9.82
C ASP A 490 -1.67 17.75 8.43
N ALA A 491 -2.37 16.66 8.12
CA ALA A 491 -2.35 16.04 6.78
C ALA A 491 -3.12 16.87 5.72
N LEU A 492 -3.65 18.04 6.11
CA LEU A 492 -4.71 18.76 5.43
C LEU A 492 -4.50 20.26 5.26
N ASP A 493 -3.31 20.75 5.58
CA ASP A 493 -2.99 22.18 5.50
C ASP A 493 -2.98 22.75 4.07
N GLY A 494 -3.37 21.97 3.05
CA GLY A 494 -3.30 22.41 1.66
C GLY A 494 -1.85 22.71 1.26
N PRO A 495 -1.59 23.48 0.19
CA PRO A 495 -0.25 24.03 0.01
C PRO A 495 0.11 24.79 1.29
N LEU A 496 1.23 24.41 1.91
CA LEU A 496 1.73 25.01 3.16
C LEU A 496 1.49 26.52 3.09
N PRO A 497 0.90 27.16 4.12
CA PRO A 497 0.74 28.62 4.16
C PRO A 497 2.06 29.39 4.00
N HIS A 498 3.18 28.67 3.96
CA HIS A 498 4.55 29.12 3.84
C HIS A 498 5.30 28.50 2.64
N SER A 499 4.59 27.97 1.62
CA SER A 499 5.23 27.61 0.35
C SER A 499 5.85 28.85 -0.30
N LYS A 500 6.86 28.65 -1.16
CA LYS A 500 7.58 29.74 -1.82
C LYS A 500 6.61 30.67 -2.56
N ASP A 501 5.60 30.14 -3.22
CA ASP A 501 4.54 30.94 -3.87
C ASP A 501 3.65 31.71 -2.88
N ALA A 502 3.35 31.17 -1.70
CA ALA A 502 2.59 31.88 -0.67
C ALA A 502 3.42 33.03 -0.05
N LEU A 503 4.71 32.81 0.15
CA LEU A 503 5.67 33.82 0.59
C LEU A 503 5.89 34.88 -0.49
N GLU A 504 6.02 34.50 -1.76
CA GLU A 504 6.15 35.42 -2.89
C GLU A 504 4.85 36.20 -3.14
N ALA A 505 3.67 35.58 -2.99
CA ALA A 505 2.38 36.26 -3.10
C ALA A 505 2.18 37.26 -1.96
N LYS A 506 2.58 36.92 -0.73
CA LYS A 506 2.57 37.83 0.42
C LYS A 506 3.57 38.97 0.26
N ARG A 507 4.74 38.70 -0.32
CA ARG A 507 5.76 39.72 -0.65
C ARG A 507 5.25 40.67 -1.73
N ARG A 508 4.65 40.14 -2.81
CA ARG A 508 3.98 40.93 -3.85
C ARG A 508 2.79 41.74 -3.33
N SER A 509 2.04 41.22 -2.35
CA SER A 509 0.95 41.99 -1.73
C SER A 509 1.44 43.10 -0.80
N MET A 510 2.57 42.87 -0.11
CA MET A 510 3.22 43.90 0.70
C MET A 510 3.83 45.00 -0.18
N ASP A 511 4.54 44.64 -1.25
CA ASP A 511 5.10 45.60 -2.21
C ASP A 511 3.99 46.43 -2.90
N ALA A 512 2.79 45.85 -3.07
CA ALA A 512 1.61 46.54 -3.59
C ALA A 512 0.84 47.38 -2.56
N LEU A 513 1.11 47.21 -1.26
CA LEU A 513 0.58 48.02 -0.16
C LEU A 513 1.52 49.17 0.21
N GLU A 514 2.81 49.05 -0.11
CA GLU A 514 3.85 50.07 0.09
C GLU A 514 4.03 51.00 -1.13
N ALA A 515 3.44 50.66 -2.28
CA ALA A 515 3.33 51.50 -3.48
C ALA A 515 1.98 52.23 -3.53
#